data_AF-A0ABD3RRJ1-F1
#
_entry.id   AF-A0ABD3RRJ1-F1
#
_cell.length_a   1.000
_cell.length_b   1.000
_cell.length_c   1.000
_cell.angle_alpha   90.00
_cell.angle_beta   90.00
_cell.angle_gamma   90.00
#
_symmetry.space_group_name_H-M   'P 1'
#
loop_
_entity.id
_entity.type
_entity.pdbx_description
1 polymer ?
#
loop_
_entity_poly.entity_id
_entity_poly.type
_entity_poly.pdbx_seq_one_letter_code
_entity_poly.pdbx_strand_id
1 'polypeptide(L)'
;MMIALRFLSQMTSELSCFETHNLSKCNDHIVCAQLHLNDEKEQLSTAPTIDSESATSISDNTGSVLDIDEAVKIDEGLTLDEFKAGIEADCSSESLDTLEGIEQCYNRCAPYLCCFSSDAVGPDFDCSHAYPDECEAYQVCEQLVSRYNSWKPPSTSFDPYAVKKLVNDACIPPDNTPVNNVWVSQCHKVCEARMCCLAHSSLDSSCIDVLGEDVCNDYYACHNLIGGELRDSVSINDLCNNDVTSNKALFLECREKCTQRACCFENIPTNSCYEMEKEWCNEYESCNLVGFFLGSFNTTVEVTASKTVATVATVVTAAIDEIEEFKSVCNAHTLQQNWDTCKELCFQYECCFRSEFSCYEIHELICDDHYICEELYAKDGSAKSNTAPTFDSVSTSTTLATAAIKKNVDQIESQCSNAYILTFGSEDCKLLCEEVKCCFNFAKCTYANKADCSSVNACYNVYNSD
;
A
#
# COMPACT_ATOMS: atom_id res chain seq x y z
N MET A 1 3.08 61.41 1.16
CA MET A 1 3.45 61.86 2.52
C MET A 1 2.21 62.23 3.35
N MET A 2 1.24 61.30 3.45
CA MET A 2 0.06 61.39 4.33
C MET A 2 -0.63 60.01 4.48
N ILE A 3 0.15 58.92 4.45
CA ILE A 3 -0.30 57.57 4.79
C ILE A 3 0.87 56.90 5.53
N ALA A 4 1.20 57.42 6.72
CA ALA A 4 2.22 56.87 7.61
C ALA A 4 1.95 57.30 9.07
N LEU A 5 0.68 57.49 9.44
CA LEU A 5 0.27 58.02 10.75
C LEU A 5 -0.97 57.30 11.32
N ARG A 6 -1.12 55.99 11.06
CA ARG A 6 -2.13 55.14 11.71
C ARG A 6 -1.60 53.85 12.34
N PHE A 7 -0.29 53.62 12.36
CA PHE A 7 0.30 52.42 12.98
C PHE A 7 1.06 52.67 14.29
N LEU A 8 1.04 53.91 14.83
CA LEU A 8 1.77 54.26 16.07
C LEU A 8 0.86 54.47 17.30
N SER A 9 -0.32 53.83 17.37
CA SER A 9 -1.24 53.97 18.51
C SER A 9 -1.59 52.66 19.23
N GLN A 10 -0.85 51.57 19.00
CA GLN A 10 -1.18 50.26 19.61
C GLN A 10 0.04 49.48 20.10
N MET A 11 1.07 50.19 20.58
CA MET A 11 2.21 49.62 21.34
C MET A 11 2.62 50.56 22.48
N THR A 12 1.69 50.88 23.39
CA THR A 12 1.99 51.61 24.63
C THR A 12 1.23 51.05 25.83
N SER A 13 1.32 49.74 26.05
CA SER A 13 0.89 49.14 27.30
C SER A 13 1.73 47.94 27.69
N GLU A 14 3.06 48.01 27.59
CA GLU A 14 3.95 47.02 28.24
C GLU A 14 5.43 47.43 28.35
N LEU A 15 5.73 48.73 28.41
CA LEU A 15 7.08 49.22 28.73
C LEU A 15 7.01 50.25 29.86
N SER A 16 6.88 49.77 31.09
CA SER A 16 7.12 50.56 32.29
C SER A 16 7.77 49.70 33.37
N CYS A 17 8.99 49.21 33.12
CA CYS A 17 9.87 48.69 34.17
C CYS A 17 11.30 48.47 33.67
N PHE A 18 11.94 49.48 33.08
CA PHE A 18 13.40 49.45 32.94
C PHE A 18 13.93 50.87 32.79
N GLU A 19 14.17 51.53 33.92
CA GLU A 19 15.25 52.51 34.11
C GLU A 19 15.18 53.07 35.53
N THR A 20 16.03 52.56 36.44
CA THR A 20 16.90 53.32 37.36
C THR A 20 17.30 52.47 38.59
N HIS A 21 18.61 52.32 38.76
CA HIS A 21 19.36 52.14 40.02
C HIS A 21 18.84 51.19 41.13
N ASN A 22 19.39 49.96 41.20
CA ASN A 22 20.21 49.42 42.32
C ASN A 22 20.22 47.88 42.31
N LEU A 23 21.34 47.29 41.91
CA LEU A 23 21.68 45.89 42.21
C LEU A 23 22.26 45.81 43.62
N SER A 24 21.39 45.75 44.63
CA SER A 24 21.71 45.28 45.98
C SER A 24 20.41 45.15 46.76
N LYS A 25 20.05 43.92 47.13
CA LYS A 25 18.86 43.50 47.91
C LYS A 25 17.61 43.11 47.09
N CYS A 26 17.64 41.90 46.53
CA CYS A 26 16.48 41.01 46.52
C CYS A 26 16.99 39.58 46.79
N ASN A 27 17.49 39.40 48.02
CA ASN A 27 17.47 38.10 48.68
C ASN A 27 16.31 38.19 49.68
N ASP A 28 15.57 37.08 49.80
CA ASP A 28 14.49 36.81 50.74
C ASP A 28 13.08 37.24 50.31
N HIS A 29 12.18 36.24 50.38
CA HIS A 29 10.73 36.22 50.14
C HIS A 29 10.26 35.83 48.72
N ILE A 30 10.00 34.53 48.52
CA ILE A 30 8.64 34.00 48.35
C ILE A 30 8.65 32.53 48.82
N VAL A 31 8.03 32.34 49.98
CA VAL A 31 7.54 31.07 50.55
C VAL A 31 6.02 31.23 50.62
N CYS A 32 5.29 30.13 50.41
CA CYS A 32 3.83 29.94 50.53
C CYS A 32 2.98 30.18 49.27
N ALA A 33 2.70 29.10 48.54
CA ALA A 33 1.32 28.59 48.39
C ALA A 33 1.37 27.14 47.88
N GLN A 34 1.13 26.20 48.80
CA GLN A 34 0.98 24.78 48.55
C GLN A 34 -0.13 24.30 49.47
N LEU A 35 -1.33 24.03 48.94
CA LEU A 35 -2.36 23.26 49.63
C LEU A 35 -3.31 22.58 48.64
N HIS A 36 -3.41 21.26 48.83
CA HIS A 36 -4.54 20.32 48.62
C HIS A 36 -5.14 20.20 47.21
N LEU A 37 -5.25 18.99 46.65
CA LEU A 37 -6.08 17.88 47.15
C LEU A 37 -5.44 16.50 46.91
N ASN A 38 -5.46 15.64 47.94
CA ASN A 38 -5.26 14.19 47.83
C ASN A 38 -6.61 13.48 48.01
N ASP A 39 -6.72 12.35 47.32
CA ASP A 39 -7.37 11.08 47.68
C ASP A 39 -8.81 11.07 48.19
N GLU A 40 -9.67 10.36 47.45
CA GLU A 40 -10.39 9.20 47.99
C GLU A 40 -10.47 8.07 46.94
N LYS A 41 -10.30 6.85 47.43
CA LYS A 41 -10.26 5.58 46.70
C LYS A 41 -11.37 4.68 47.25
N GLU A 42 -11.85 3.77 46.39
CA GLU A 42 -12.53 2.49 46.64
C GLU A 42 -14.05 2.33 46.39
N GLN A 43 -14.30 1.54 45.32
CA GLN A 43 -15.10 0.30 45.24
C GLN A 43 -16.65 0.36 45.25
N LEU A 44 -17.26 0.01 44.10
CA LEU A 44 -18.25 -1.08 43.90
C LEU A 44 -18.63 -1.15 42.40
N SER A 45 -18.22 -2.19 41.65
CA SER A 45 -19.02 -3.37 41.29
C SER A 45 -20.45 -3.07 40.79
N THR A 46 -20.69 -3.17 39.47
CA THR A 46 -21.68 -4.07 38.82
C THR A 46 -22.05 -3.59 37.40
N ALA A 47 -22.03 -4.52 36.44
CA ALA A 47 -22.79 -4.49 35.20
C ALA A 47 -23.00 -5.97 34.76
N PRO A 48 -23.96 -6.33 33.90
CA PRO A 48 -25.25 -5.71 33.59
C PRO A 48 -26.43 -6.70 33.73
N THR A 49 -27.66 -6.20 33.82
CA THR A 49 -28.88 -6.94 33.49
C THR A 49 -29.60 -6.18 32.37
N ILE A 50 -29.54 -6.72 31.16
CA ILE A 50 -30.43 -6.32 30.06
C ILE A 50 -31.45 -7.44 29.93
N ASP A 51 -32.70 -7.10 30.24
CA ASP A 51 -33.85 -7.98 30.12
C ASP A 51 -34.17 -8.26 28.64
N SER A 52 -34.48 -9.52 28.39
CA SER A 52 -34.98 -10.05 27.13
C SER A 52 -36.48 -10.33 27.31
N GLU A 53 -37.32 -9.63 26.55
CA GLU A 53 -38.73 -10.00 26.34
C GLU A 53 -39.12 -9.87 24.85
N SER A 54 -39.17 -11.03 24.19
CA SER A 54 -40.35 -11.66 23.59
C SER A 54 -41.31 -10.87 22.67
N ALA A 55 -41.26 -11.25 21.39
CA ALA A 55 -42.36 -11.69 20.51
C ALA A 55 -43.53 -10.75 20.16
N THR A 56 -43.85 -10.63 18.86
CA THR A 56 -45.09 -11.21 18.25
C THR A 56 -44.97 -11.23 16.71
N SER A 57 -45.49 -12.30 16.12
CA SER A 57 -45.65 -12.66 14.71
C SER A 57 -46.65 -11.78 13.92
N ILE A 58 -46.65 -11.89 12.57
CA ILE A 58 -47.86 -12.08 11.72
C ILE A 58 -47.49 -12.24 10.21
N SER A 59 -47.97 -13.37 9.66
CA SER A 59 -48.49 -13.74 8.32
C SER A 59 -47.75 -13.49 6.99
N ASP A 60 -47.46 -14.61 6.31
CA ASP A 60 -47.85 -15.01 4.95
C ASP A 60 -48.30 -13.95 3.92
N ASN A 61 -47.65 -13.94 2.75
CA ASN A 61 -48.33 -14.27 1.49
C ASN A 61 -47.39 -14.53 0.31
N THR A 62 -47.85 -15.48 -0.50
CA THR A 62 -47.39 -16.00 -1.79
C THR A 62 -47.28 -14.96 -2.91
N GLY A 63 -46.33 -15.11 -3.84
CA GLY A 63 -46.41 -14.42 -5.13
C GLY A 63 -45.17 -14.55 -6.01
N SER A 64 -45.17 -15.56 -6.88
CA SER A 64 -44.33 -15.75 -8.06
C SER A 64 -44.17 -14.50 -8.93
N VAL A 65 -42.93 -14.08 -9.23
CA VAL A 65 -42.55 -13.43 -10.51
C VAL A 65 -41.11 -13.85 -10.85
N LEU A 66 -40.89 -14.22 -12.11
CA LEU A 66 -39.59 -14.47 -12.73
C LEU A 66 -38.91 -13.12 -12.95
N ASP A 67 -37.80 -12.84 -12.26
CA ASP A 67 -36.95 -11.69 -12.56
C ASP A 67 -35.56 -12.17 -13.00
N ILE A 68 -35.19 -11.68 -14.18
CA ILE A 68 -33.91 -11.88 -14.85
C ILE A 68 -33.00 -10.76 -14.32
N ASP A 69 -32.34 -10.99 -13.19
CA ASP A 69 -31.32 -10.09 -12.64
C ASP A 69 -30.15 -10.93 -12.11
N GLU A 70 -29.45 -11.61 -13.01
CA GLU A 70 -28.09 -12.08 -12.70
C GLU A 70 -27.16 -10.89 -12.96
N ALA A 71 -27.15 -9.99 -11.97
CA ALA A 71 -26.22 -8.88 -11.89
C ALA A 71 -24.81 -9.42 -12.05
N VAL A 72 -24.07 -8.83 -13.00
CA VAL A 72 -22.61 -8.88 -13.00
C VAL A 72 -22.18 -8.46 -11.61
N LYS A 73 -21.65 -9.40 -10.82
CA LYS A 73 -20.91 -9.09 -9.60
C LYS A 73 -19.68 -8.33 -10.07
N ILE A 74 -19.81 -7.01 -10.11
CA ILE A 74 -18.65 -6.12 -10.16
C ILE A 74 -17.89 -6.47 -8.88
N ASP A 75 -16.65 -6.90 -9.09
CA ASP A 75 -15.64 -7.17 -8.08
C ASP A 75 -15.89 -6.33 -6.82
N GLU A 76 -16.21 -7.01 -5.71
CA GLU A 76 -16.52 -6.34 -4.45
C GLU A 76 -15.25 -5.59 -4.05
N GLY A 77 -15.27 -4.27 -4.29
CA GLY A 77 -14.10 -3.42 -4.19
C GLY A 77 -13.37 -3.61 -2.87
N LEU A 78 -12.04 -3.49 -2.95
CA LEU A 78 -11.10 -3.56 -1.84
C LEU A 78 -11.74 -2.98 -0.57
N THR A 79 -11.76 -3.74 0.50
CA THR A 79 -12.44 -3.34 1.74
C THR A 79 -11.58 -2.34 2.52
N LEU A 80 -12.20 -1.52 3.36
CA LEU A 80 -11.47 -0.67 4.31
C LEU A 80 -10.48 -1.48 5.18
N ASP A 81 -10.82 -2.73 5.49
CA ASP A 81 -9.98 -3.63 6.27
C ASP A 81 -8.71 -4.04 5.51
N GLU A 82 -8.79 -4.28 4.20
CA GLU A 82 -7.61 -4.58 3.36
C GLU A 82 -6.68 -3.37 3.26
N PHE A 83 -7.23 -2.18 3.13
CA PHE A 83 -6.44 -0.95 3.17
C PHE A 83 -5.73 -0.77 4.52
N LYS A 84 -6.46 -0.93 5.63
CA LYS A 84 -5.88 -0.86 6.97
C LYS A 84 -4.78 -1.91 7.15
N ALA A 85 -5.02 -3.14 6.69
CA ALA A 85 -4.02 -4.21 6.72
C ALA A 85 -2.75 -3.85 5.92
N GLY A 86 -2.89 -3.13 4.80
CA GLY A 86 -1.76 -2.60 4.04
C GLY A 86 -0.91 -1.60 4.83
N ILE A 87 -1.55 -0.64 5.51
CA ILE A 87 -0.83 0.30 6.40
C ILE A 87 -0.22 -0.45 7.60
N GLU A 88 -0.93 -1.41 8.19
CA GLU A 88 -0.44 -2.23 9.29
C GLU A 88 0.79 -3.05 8.91
N ALA A 89 0.83 -3.58 7.69
CA ALA A 89 2.00 -4.30 7.18
C ALA A 89 3.21 -3.35 7.04
N ASP A 90 3.02 -2.19 6.40
CA ASP A 90 4.10 -1.24 6.14
C ASP A 90 4.60 -0.57 7.43
N CYS A 91 3.69 -0.27 8.35
CA CYS A 91 3.99 0.37 9.63
C CYS A 91 4.15 -0.61 10.80
N SER A 92 4.32 -1.90 10.52
CA SER A 92 4.53 -2.90 11.57
C SER A 92 5.83 -2.62 12.34
N SER A 93 5.89 -3.08 13.60
CA SER A 93 7.13 -2.95 14.39
C SER A 93 8.35 -3.56 13.70
N GLU A 94 8.18 -4.64 12.92
CA GLU A 94 9.28 -5.27 12.20
C GLU A 94 9.70 -4.44 10.98
N SER A 95 8.73 -3.91 10.24
CA SER A 95 8.96 -3.02 9.10
C SER A 95 9.72 -1.76 9.53
N LEU A 96 9.30 -1.14 10.64
CA LEU A 96 9.94 0.05 11.21
C LEU A 96 11.36 -0.18 11.79
N ASP A 97 11.86 -1.42 11.83
CA ASP A 97 13.28 -1.70 12.16
C ASP A 97 14.19 -1.69 10.92
N THR A 98 13.61 -1.50 9.74
CA THR A 98 14.32 -1.45 8.46
C THR A 98 14.17 -0.09 7.80
N LEU A 99 15.15 0.30 6.99
CA LEU A 99 15.08 1.57 6.25
C LEU A 99 13.90 1.58 5.28
N GLU A 100 13.73 0.48 4.55
CA GLU A 100 12.67 0.30 3.56
C GLU A 100 11.28 0.37 4.20
N GLY A 101 11.05 -0.30 5.34
CA GLY A 101 9.76 -0.26 6.01
C GLY A 101 9.43 1.11 6.62
N ILE A 102 10.41 1.85 7.15
CA ILE A 102 10.18 3.25 7.57
C ILE A 102 9.79 4.11 6.37
N GLU A 103 10.48 3.97 5.24
CA GLU A 103 10.17 4.73 4.03
C GLU A 103 8.76 4.40 3.51
N GLN A 104 8.39 3.12 3.43
CA GLN A 104 7.05 2.69 2.99
C GLN A 104 5.96 3.21 3.93
N CYS A 105 6.10 3.01 5.24
CA CYS A 105 5.18 3.54 6.23
C CYS A 105 5.05 5.06 6.12
N TYR A 106 6.19 5.76 6.04
CA TYR A 106 6.21 7.21 5.91
C TYR A 106 5.49 7.70 4.66
N ASN A 107 5.72 7.08 3.50
CA ASN A 107 5.10 7.50 2.23
C ASN A 107 3.56 7.34 2.26
N ARG A 108 3.03 6.38 3.02
CA ARG A 108 1.59 6.25 3.24
C ARG A 108 1.07 7.25 4.27
N CYS A 109 1.80 7.41 5.37
CA CYS A 109 1.36 8.19 6.52
C CYS A 109 1.56 9.69 6.39
N ALA A 110 2.47 10.15 5.51
CA ALA A 110 2.90 11.54 5.42
C ALA A 110 1.73 12.55 5.37
N PRO A 111 0.68 12.37 4.56
CA PRO A 111 -0.46 13.32 4.51
C PRO A 111 -1.30 13.38 5.78
N TYR A 112 -1.18 12.40 6.68
CA TYR A 112 -1.99 12.28 7.90
C TYR A 112 -1.16 12.42 9.18
N LEU A 113 0.11 12.84 9.09
CA LEU A 113 0.97 13.03 10.27
C LEU A 113 0.46 14.13 11.22
N CYS A 114 -0.38 15.06 10.74
CA CYS A 114 -1.05 16.04 11.60
C CYS A 114 -2.00 15.40 12.63
N CYS A 115 -2.51 14.18 12.39
CA CYS A 115 -3.40 13.47 13.32
C CYS A 115 -2.69 13.01 14.61
N PHE A 116 -1.36 12.87 14.60
CA PHE A 116 -0.61 12.15 15.66
C PHE A 116 0.44 13.00 16.39
N SER A 117 0.46 14.31 16.17
CA SER A 117 1.45 15.18 16.79
C SER A 117 1.13 15.45 18.26
N SER A 118 1.78 14.68 19.15
CA SER A 118 1.73 14.87 20.59
C SER A 118 2.38 16.19 21.08
N ASP A 119 3.23 16.78 20.24
CA ASP A 119 4.00 17.99 20.56
C ASP A 119 3.33 19.29 20.08
N ALA A 120 2.06 19.24 19.64
CA ALA A 120 1.35 20.36 19.06
C ALA A 120 1.47 21.62 19.95
N VAL A 121 2.38 22.52 19.57
CA VAL A 121 2.69 23.77 20.29
C VAL A 121 1.52 24.76 20.16
N GLY A 122 0.49 24.41 19.40
CA GLY A 122 -0.79 25.10 19.32
C GLY A 122 -1.92 24.16 18.90
N PRO A 123 -3.18 24.52 19.20
CA PRO A 123 -4.36 23.75 18.80
C PRO A 123 -4.58 23.67 17.29
N ASP A 124 -3.80 24.43 16.50
CA ASP A 124 -4.03 24.59 15.06
C ASP A 124 -3.32 23.53 14.20
N PHE A 125 -2.44 22.69 14.77
CA PHE A 125 -1.76 21.63 14.01
C PHE A 125 -2.52 20.29 13.99
N ASP A 126 -3.40 20.07 14.97
CA ASP A 126 -4.16 18.82 15.06
C ASP A 126 -5.32 18.83 14.06
N CYS A 127 -5.17 18.03 13.00
CA CYS A 127 -6.16 17.90 11.95
C CYS A 127 -7.27 16.88 12.25
N SER A 128 -7.22 16.18 13.40
CA SER A 128 -8.21 15.16 13.77
C SER A 128 -9.64 15.69 13.92
N HIS A 129 -9.78 16.99 14.20
CA HIS A 129 -11.09 17.64 14.21
C HIS A 129 -11.64 17.95 12.82
N ALA A 130 -10.76 18.17 11.84
CA ALA A 130 -11.16 18.44 10.46
C ALA A 130 -11.42 17.15 9.67
N TYR A 131 -10.68 16.09 9.98
CA TYR A 131 -10.67 14.81 9.24
C TYR A 131 -10.73 13.60 10.21
N PRO A 132 -11.81 13.45 11.00
CA PRO A 132 -11.87 12.41 12.03
C PRO A 132 -11.87 10.99 11.46
N ASP A 133 -12.60 10.75 10.37
CA ASP A 133 -12.74 9.42 9.78
C ASP A 133 -11.42 8.98 9.12
N GLU A 134 -10.74 9.91 8.46
CA GLU A 134 -9.44 9.66 7.86
C GLU A 134 -8.35 9.47 8.92
N CYS A 135 -8.32 10.30 9.98
CA CYS A 135 -7.38 10.10 11.07
C CYS A 135 -7.59 8.75 11.78
N GLU A 136 -8.83 8.25 11.89
CA GLU A 136 -9.11 6.91 12.40
C GLU A 136 -8.60 5.82 11.45
N ALA A 137 -8.78 5.99 10.13
CA ALA A 137 -8.29 5.04 9.13
C ALA A 137 -6.75 4.91 9.16
N TYR A 138 -6.05 6.00 9.48
CA TYR A 138 -4.60 6.08 9.53
C TYR A 138 -4.01 5.90 10.94
N GLN A 139 -4.79 5.50 11.95
CA GLN A 139 -4.33 5.42 13.34
C GLN A 139 -3.01 4.64 13.54
N VAL A 140 -2.79 3.63 12.70
CA VAL A 140 -1.57 2.79 12.70
C VAL A 140 -0.30 3.63 12.50
N CYS A 141 -0.39 4.75 11.78
CA CYS A 141 0.71 5.69 11.57
C CYS A 141 1.23 6.33 12.86
N GLU A 142 0.49 6.27 13.97
CA GLU A 142 0.98 6.65 15.29
C GLU A 142 2.25 5.88 15.67
N GLN A 143 2.42 4.64 15.20
CA GLN A 143 3.64 3.86 15.39
C GLN A 143 4.87 4.52 14.77
N LEU A 144 4.72 5.28 13.69
CA LEU A 144 5.84 5.97 13.04
C LEU A 144 6.37 7.15 13.88
N VAL A 145 5.52 7.78 14.69
CA VAL A 145 5.86 9.03 15.41
C VAL A 145 6.01 8.87 16.91
N SER A 146 5.57 7.75 17.48
CA SER A 146 5.54 7.54 18.94
C SER A 146 6.15 6.21 19.41
N ARG A 147 6.76 5.42 18.52
CA ARG A 147 7.22 4.05 18.83
C ARG A 147 8.01 3.95 20.14
N TYR A 148 9.00 4.82 20.31
CA TYR A 148 9.88 4.77 21.46
C TYR A 148 9.40 5.67 22.60
N ASN A 149 8.55 6.67 22.32
CA ASN A 149 8.08 7.68 23.28
C ASN A 149 9.21 8.29 24.12
N SER A 150 10.42 8.29 23.54
CA SER A 150 11.66 8.42 24.31
C SER A 150 12.37 9.73 24.04
N TRP A 151 12.16 10.28 22.85
CA TRP A 151 12.65 11.58 22.48
C TRP A 151 11.56 12.62 22.73
N LYS A 152 11.63 13.26 23.89
CA LYS A 152 10.95 14.54 24.11
C LYS A 152 11.94 15.61 23.70
N PRO A 153 11.75 16.31 22.56
CA PRO A 153 12.61 17.43 22.24
C PRO A 153 12.63 18.35 23.47
N PRO A 154 13.81 18.69 23.97
CA PRO A 154 13.90 19.47 25.19
C PRO A 154 13.15 20.79 25.00
N SER A 155 12.40 21.21 26.04
CA SER A 155 11.50 22.35 25.93
C SER A 155 12.22 23.59 25.40
N THR A 156 11.47 24.43 24.68
CA THR A 156 11.78 25.62 23.85
C THR A 156 12.85 26.63 24.35
N SER A 157 13.50 26.40 25.49
CA SER A 157 14.72 27.09 25.93
C SER A 157 16.03 26.44 25.44
N PHE A 158 15.94 25.41 24.60
CA PHE A 158 17.09 24.58 24.25
C PHE A 158 17.98 25.17 23.15
N ASP A 159 19.26 24.77 23.18
CA ASP A 159 20.27 25.10 22.19
C ASP A 159 19.99 24.35 20.87
N PRO A 160 19.55 25.02 19.79
CA PRO A 160 19.27 24.39 18.50
C PRO A 160 20.47 23.57 17.98
N TYR A 161 21.68 24.03 18.29
CA TYR A 161 22.91 23.32 17.93
C TYR A 161 23.01 21.94 18.57
N ALA A 162 22.54 21.78 19.82
CA ALA A 162 22.59 20.50 20.51
C ALA A 162 21.61 19.48 19.90
N VAL A 163 20.42 19.93 19.47
CA VAL A 163 19.44 19.07 18.78
C VAL A 163 20.00 18.64 17.42
N LYS A 164 20.41 19.60 16.60
CA LYS A 164 21.00 19.33 15.28
C LYS A 164 22.18 18.37 15.35
N LYS A 165 23.05 18.56 16.35
CA LYS A 165 24.19 17.66 16.55
C LYS A 165 23.73 16.25 16.92
N LEU A 166 22.78 16.08 17.84
CA LEU A 166 22.29 14.76 18.24
C LEU A 166 21.59 14.03 17.08
N VAL A 167 20.81 14.76 16.27
CA VAL A 167 20.19 14.20 15.06
C VAL A 167 21.26 13.80 14.05
N ASN A 168 22.24 14.66 13.76
CA ASN A 168 23.33 14.33 12.85
C ASN A 168 24.17 13.13 13.33
N ASP A 169 24.50 13.07 14.62
CA ASP A 169 25.30 11.98 15.21
C ASP A 169 24.55 10.63 15.10
N ALA A 170 23.22 10.63 15.11
CA ALA A 170 22.40 9.43 14.97
C ALA A 170 22.11 9.07 13.49
N CYS A 171 21.90 10.06 12.64
CA CYS A 171 21.32 9.90 11.30
C CYS A 171 22.30 10.12 10.14
N ILE A 172 23.55 10.47 10.40
CA ILE A 172 24.60 10.49 9.37
C ILE A 172 25.50 9.28 9.63
N PRO A 173 25.40 8.20 8.83
CA PRO A 173 26.27 7.05 9.03
C PRO A 173 27.72 7.48 8.80
N PRO A 174 28.67 7.08 9.65
CA PRO A 174 30.09 7.30 9.40
C PRO A 174 30.50 6.80 8.01
N ASP A 175 31.48 7.47 7.40
CA ASP A 175 31.97 7.12 6.06
C ASP A 175 32.25 5.61 5.94
N ASN A 176 31.56 4.96 5.00
CA ASN A 176 31.65 3.53 4.68
C ASN A 176 31.08 2.56 5.73
N THR A 177 30.37 3.01 6.77
CA THR A 177 29.62 2.06 7.60
C THR A 177 28.34 1.62 6.89
N PRO A 178 28.11 0.31 6.70
CA PRO A 178 26.86 -0.16 6.15
C PRO A 178 25.71 0.20 7.10
N VAL A 179 24.65 0.76 6.53
CA VAL A 179 23.38 0.98 7.23
C VAL A 179 22.86 -0.36 7.73
N ASN A 180 22.51 -0.43 9.01
CA ASN A 180 21.96 -1.63 9.64
C ASN A 180 20.81 -1.24 10.57
N ASN A 181 20.04 -2.23 11.03
CA ASN A 181 18.84 -2.00 11.83
C ASN A 181 19.16 -1.24 13.15
N VAL A 182 20.36 -1.40 13.72
CA VAL A 182 20.75 -0.66 14.94
C VAL A 182 20.86 0.84 14.65
N TRP A 183 21.47 1.21 13.51
CA TRP A 183 21.53 2.59 13.07
C TRP A 183 20.13 3.13 12.74
N VAL A 184 19.30 2.35 12.04
CA VAL A 184 17.92 2.74 11.68
C VAL A 184 17.10 3.06 12.92
N SER A 185 17.06 2.15 13.90
CA SER A 185 16.32 2.39 15.15
C SER A 185 16.87 3.56 15.95
N GLN A 186 18.19 3.80 15.96
CA GLN A 186 18.79 4.94 16.65
C GLN A 186 18.43 6.27 16.01
N CYS A 187 18.47 6.34 14.67
CA CYS A 187 18.06 7.52 13.93
C CYS A 187 16.55 7.75 14.07
N HIS A 188 15.72 6.73 13.85
CA HIS A 188 14.26 6.85 14.00
C HIS A 188 13.86 7.32 15.40
N LYS A 189 14.51 6.80 16.44
CA LYS A 189 14.27 7.22 17.83
C LYS A 189 14.46 8.72 18.08
N VAL A 190 15.42 9.38 17.43
CA VAL A 190 15.62 10.83 17.59
C VAL A 190 14.72 11.65 16.64
N CYS A 191 14.22 11.02 15.57
CA CYS A 191 13.39 11.66 14.54
C CYS A 191 11.88 11.51 14.77
N GLU A 192 11.42 10.50 15.53
CA GLU A 192 10.00 10.11 15.64
C GLU A 192 9.06 11.30 15.94
N ALA A 193 9.45 12.17 16.88
CA ALA A 193 8.66 13.32 17.30
C ALA A 193 8.59 14.46 16.25
N ARG A 194 9.37 14.38 15.18
CA ARG A 194 9.51 15.41 14.14
C ARG A 194 9.45 14.85 12.73
N MET A 195 8.86 13.66 12.53
CA MET A 195 8.63 13.11 11.18
C MET A 195 7.77 14.04 10.31
N CYS A 196 6.88 14.86 10.90
CA CYS A 196 6.12 15.88 10.19
C CYS A 196 7.01 16.95 9.52
N CYS A 197 8.23 17.18 10.00
CA CYS A 197 9.17 18.13 9.38
C CYS A 197 9.74 17.60 8.06
N LEU A 198 9.65 16.28 7.83
CA LEU A 198 10.11 15.66 6.59
C LEU A 198 9.02 15.70 5.52
N ALA A 199 7.78 16.00 5.91
CA ALA A 199 6.65 16.09 4.99
C ALA A 199 6.88 17.27 4.07
N HIS A 200 6.59 17.05 2.78
CA HIS A 200 6.72 18.07 1.77
C HIS A 200 5.97 19.33 2.21
N SER A 201 6.56 20.51 2.01
CA SER A 201 6.02 21.78 2.52
C SER A 201 4.68 22.18 1.92
N SER A 202 4.22 21.48 0.89
CA SER A 202 2.88 21.66 0.32
C SER A 202 1.80 20.86 1.04
N LEU A 203 2.18 19.91 1.91
CA LEU A 203 1.24 19.09 2.66
C LEU A 203 0.79 19.86 3.89
N ASP A 204 -0.51 19.83 4.17
CA ASP A 204 -1.07 20.43 5.40
C ASP A 204 -0.58 19.69 6.66
N SER A 205 -0.12 18.45 6.50
CA SER A 205 0.51 17.65 7.54
C SER A 205 1.96 18.04 7.85
N SER A 206 2.55 18.96 7.08
CA SER A 206 3.87 19.49 7.37
C SER A 206 3.81 20.43 8.57
N CYS A 207 4.65 20.18 9.57
CA CYS A 207 4.73 21.04 10.75
C CYS A 207 5.66 22.24 10.56
N ILE A 208 6.15 22.50 9.35
CA ILE A 208 7.07 23.61 9.06
C ILE A 208 6.44 24.98 9.37
N ASP A 209 5.14 25.15 9.12
CA ASP A 209 4.43 26.40 9.36
C ASP A 209 4.21 26.68 10.86
N VAL A 210 4.11 25.62 11.68
CA VAL A 210 3.85 25.72 13.12
C VAL A 210 5.16 25.76 13.92
N LEU A 211 6.14 24.94 13.56
CA LEU A 211 7.42 24.86 14.26
C LEU A 211 8.47 25.84 13.71
N GLY A 212 8.32 26.27 12.47
CA GLY A 212 9.28 27.09 11.76
C GLY A 212 10.36 26.26 11.05
N GLU A 213 10.82 26.80 9.93
CA GLU A 213 11.86 26.20 9.08
C GLU A 213 13.16 25.94 9.85
N ASP A 214 13.56 26.83 10.77
CA ASP A 214 14.76 26.65 11.59
C ASP A 214 14.71 25.37 12.44
N VAL A 215 13.55 25.09 13.06
CA VAL A 215 13.37 23.89 13.88
C VAL A 215 13.39 22.64 13.00
N CYS A 216 12.67 22.64 11.88
CA CYS A 216 12.67 21.50 10.97
C CYS A 216 14.04 21.26 10.31
N ASN A 217 14.82 22.32 10.06
CA ASN A 217 16.19 22.21 9.55
C ASN A 217 17.18 21.56 10.52
N ASP A 218 16.90 21.58 11.83
CA ASP A 218 17.69 20.83 12.81
C ASP A 218 17.46 19.32 12.71
N TYR A 219 16.36 18.90 12.07
CA TYR A 219 15.99 17.51 11.82
C TYR A 219 16.29 17.03 10.40
N TYR A 220 16.93 17.85 9.56
CA TYR A 220 17.14 17.54 8.14
C TYR A 220 17.82 16.19 7.89
N ALA A 221 18.78 15.76 8.74
CA ALA A 221 19.43 14.46 8.58
C ALA A 221 18.48 13.25 8.74
N CYS A 222 17.30 13.44 9.34
CA CYS A 222 16.26 12.42 9.38
C CYS A 222 15.71 12.06 7.98
N HIS A 223 15.93 12.88 6.95
CA HIS A 223 15.60 12.50 5.56
C HIS A 223 16.29 11.20 5.14
N ASN A 224 17.43 10.85 5.74
CA ASN A 224 18.10 9.57 5.47
C ASN A 224 17.25 8.35 5.83
N LEU A 225 16.24 8.47 6.70
CA LEU A 225 15.28 7.40 7.02
C LEU A 225 14.28 7.14 5.92
N ILE A 226 14.09 8.10 5.02
CA ILE A 226 13.06 8.06 3.99
C ILE A 226 13.68 8.11 2.60
N GLY A 227 14.97 7.79 2.41
CA GLY A 227 15.62 7.79 1.09
C GLY A 227 16.54 8.99 0.80
N GLY A 228 16.61 9.97 1.71
CA GLY A 228 17.58 11.06 1.68
C GLY A 228 17.34 12.14 0.61
N GLU A 229 18.34 13.01 0.42
CA GLU A 229 18.31 14.14 -0.53
C GLU A 229 18.21 13.68 -2.00
N LEU A 230 18.58 12.42 -2.29
CA LEU A 230 18.49 11.85 -3.63
C LEU A 230 17.04 11.72 -4.11
N ARG A 231 16.06 11.65 -3.20
CA ARG A 231 14.64 11.63 -3.55
C ARG A 231 14.28 12.81 -4.43
N ASP A 232 14.73 14.02 -4.11
CA ASP A 232 14.19 15.24 -4.73
C ASP A 232 14.96 15.68 -5.99
N SER A 233 15.99 14.93 -6.38
CA SER A 233 16.92 15.35 -7.43
C SER A 233 16.39 15.21 -8.86
N VAL A 234 15.41 14.35 -9.11
CA VAL A 234 14.86 14.09 -10.45
C VAL A 234 13.35 14.31 -10.47
N SER A 235 12.88 15.14 -11.41
CA SER A 235 11.45 15.37 -11.59
C SER A 235 10.76 14.08 -12.02
N ILE A 236 9.58 13.82 -11.45
CA ILE A 236 8.76 12.67 -11.84
C ILE A 236 8.43 12.68 -13.34
N ASN A 237 8.25 13.85 -13.97
CA ASN A 237 7.99 13.94 -15.41
C ASN A 237 9.20 13.58 -16.27
N ASP A 238 10.41 13.77 -15.75
CA ASP A 238 11.64 13.38 -16.46
C ASP A 238 11.84 11.86 -16.38
N LEU A 239 11.51 11.24 -15.24
CA LEU A 239 11.57 9.78 -15.04
C LEU A 239 10.42 9.06 -15.75
N CYS A 240 9.20 9.53 -15.55
CA CYS A 240 7.97 8.93 -16.06
C CYS A 240 7.53 9.62 -17.35
N ASN A 241 8.37 9.55 -18.37
CA ASN A 241 8.05 10.05 -19.71
C ASN A 241 7.63 8.91 -20.65
N ASN A 242 7.29 9.21 -21.91
CA ASN A 242 6.82 8.19 -22.87
C ASN A 242 7.81 7.04 -23.14
N ASP A 243 9.11 7.23 -22.91
CA ASP A 243 10.12 6.20 -23.10
C ASP A 243 10.06 5.12 -21.99
N VAL A 244 9.36 5.39 -20.89
CA VAL A 244 9.21 4.48 -19.74
C VAL A 244 8.61 3.14 -20.13
N THR A 245 7.73 3.12 -21.14
CA THR A 245 7.06 1.91 -21.63
C THR A 245 8.01 0.99 -22.40
N SER A 246 9.05 1.56 -23.00
CA SER A 246 10.01 0.83 -23.83
C SER A 246 11.35 0.57 -23.14
N ASN A 247 11.61 1.21 -21.99
CA ASN A 247 12.87 1.12 -21.26
C ASN A 247 12.66 0.58 -19.84
N LYS A 248 13.07 -0.68 -19.63
CA LYS A 248 12.92 -1.39 -18.34
C LYS A 248 13.60 -0.68 -17.17
N ALA A 249 14.78 -0.07 -17.38
CA ALA A 249 15.47 0.63 -16.30
C ALA A 249 14.67 1.88 -15.88
N LEU A 250 14.24 2.66 -16.87
CA LEU A 250 13.41 3.85 -16.64
C LEU A 250 12.05 3.49 -16.03
N PHE A 251 11.45 2.37 -16.45
CA PHE A 251 10.23 1.83 -15.85
C PHE A 251 10.39 1.57 -14.35
N LEU A 252 11.46 0.89 -13.96
CA LEU A 252 11.72 0.59 -12.55
C LEU A 252 11.97 1.86 -11.74
N GLU A 253 12.76 2.79 -12.26
CA GLU A 253 13.04 4.09 -11.59
C GLU A 253 11.77 4.94 -11.46
N CYS A 254 10.96 5.04 -12.53
CA CYS A 254 9.68 5.73 -12.49
C CYS A 254 8.74 5.09 -11.46
N ARG A 255 8.63 3.76 -11.47
CA ARG A 255 7.76 3.03 -10.53
C ARG A 255 8.18 3.22 -9.08
N GLU A 256 9.47 3.12 -8.79
CA GLU A 256 10.05 3.40 -7.47
C GLU A 256 9.83 4.85 -7.05
N LYS A 257 9.90 5.79 -7.99
CA LYS A 257 9.54 7.18 -7.69
C LYS A 257 8.05 7.30 -7.36
N CYS A 258 7.16 6.63 -8.09
CA CYS A 258 5.72 6.71 -7.88
C CYS A 258 5.25 6.16 -6.51
N THR A 259 5.91 5.14 -5.96
CA THR A 259 5.58 4.61 -4.61
C THR A 259 5.79 5.65 -3.50
N GLN A 260 6.59 6.68 -3.76
CA GLN A 260 6.78 7.81 -2.84
C GLN A 260 5.49 8.60 -2.55
N ARG A 261 4.49 8.48 -3.43
CA ARG A 261 3.16 9.08 -3.29
C ARG A 261 2.05 8.02 -3.41
N ALA A 262 2.29 6.81 -2.91
CA ALA A 262 1.36 5.69 -3.03
C ALA A 262 -0.09 6.04 -2.60
N CYS A 263 -0.26 6.86 -1.55
CA CYS A 263 -1.59 7.28 -1.08
C CYS A 263 -2.42 8.03 -2.15
N CYS A 264 -1.78 8.67 -3.14
CA CYS A 264 -2.47 9.39 -4.21
C CYS A 264 -3.20 8.44 -5.18
N PHE A 265 -2.81 7.17 -5.18
CA PHE A 265 -3.24 6.15 -6.14
C PHE A 265 -4.10 5.06 -5.51
N GLU A 266 -4.56 5.28 -4.27
CA GLU A 266 -5.49 4.36 -3.61
C GLU A 266 -6.82 4.32 -4.38
N ASN A 267 -7.32 3.12 -4.62
CA ASN A 267 -8.52 2.89 -5.44
C ASN A 267 -9.81 3.38 -4.76
N ILE A 268 -9.79 3.54 -3.43
CA ILE A 268 -10.93 3.99 -2.64
C ILE A 268 -10.76 5.46 -2.31
N PRO A 269 -11.70 6.34 -2.70
CA PRO A 269 -11.58 7.78 -2.47
C PRO A 269 -11.35 8.19 -1.02
N THR A 270 -11.99 7.50 -0.08
CA THR A 270 -11.86 7.79 1.36
C THR A 270 -10.48 7.45 1.91
N ASN A 271 -9.73 6.60 1.20
CA ASN A 271 -8.42 6.14 1.64
C ASN A 271 -7.30 6.86 0.88
N SER A 272 -7.64 7.51 -0.24
CA SER A 272 -6.70 8.30 -1.00
C SER A 272 -6.45 9.66 -0.34
N CYS A 273 -5.18 10.08 -0.33
CA CYS A 273 -4.81 11.43 0.08
C CYS A 273 -5.10 12.50 -1.01
N TYR A 274 -5.62 12.10 -2.18
CA TYR A 274 -5.78 12.99 -3.34
C TYR A 274 -6.67 14.22 -3.06
N GLU A 275 -7.78 14.04 -2.36
CA GLU A 275 -8.71 15.16 -2.11
C GLU A 275 -8.13 16.20 -1.15
N MET A 276 -7.34 15.77 -0.17
CA MET A 276 -6.65 16.67 0.74
C MET A 276 -5.46 17.36 0.05
N GLU A 277 -4.72 16.60 -0.77
CA GLU A 277 -3.39 16.99 -1.25
C GLU A 277 -3.32 17.04 -2.77
N LYS A 278 -4.33 17.66 -3.39
CA LYS A 278 -4.55 17.60 -4.83
C LYS A 278 -3.37 18.11 -5.65
N GLU A 279 -2.81 19.26 -5.30
CA GLU A 279 -1.68 19.84 -6.03
C GLU A 279 -0.44 18.95 -5.92
N TRP A 280 -0.21 18.38 -4.73
CA TRP A 280 0.85 17.42 -4.50
C TRP A 280 0.62 16.14 -5.31
N CYS A 281 -0.55 15.52 -5.25
CA CYS A 281 -0.79 14.30 -6.03
C CYS A 281 -0.73 14.51 -7.56
N ASN A 282 -1.19 15.66 -8.07
CA ASN A 282 -1.21 15.95 -9.50
C ASN A 282 0.18 16.03 -10.14
N GLU A 283 1.21 16.40 -9.37
CA GLU A 283 2.58 16.39 -9.89
C GLU A 283 2.98 14.97 -10.37
N TYR A 284 2.39 13.92 -9.80
CA TYR A 284 2.70 12.52 -10.11
C TYR A 284 1.69 11.89 -11.08
N GLU A 285 0.91 12.68 -11.83
CA GLU A 285 -0.04 12.17 -12.83
C GLU A 285 0.64 11.27 -13.89
N SER A 286 1.93 11.51 -14.19
CA SER A 286 2.71 10.68 -15.11
C SER A 286 2.91 9.23 -14.64
N CYS A 287 2.69 8.94 -13.35
CA CYS A 287 2.73 7.58 -12.79
C CYS A 287 1.67 6.64 -13.39
N ASN A 288 0.65 7.19 -14.05
CA ASN A 288 -0.30 6.41 -14.85
C ASN A 288 0.41 5.54 -15.91
N LEU A 289 1.59 5.96 -16.40
CA LEU A 289 2.37 5.19 -17.38
C LEU A 289 2.96 3.89 -16.81
N VAL A 290 3.04 3.76 -15.49
CA VAL A 290 3.56 2.58 -14.78
C VAL A 290 2.51 1.90 -13.90
N GLY A 291 1.22 2.14 -14.19
CA GLY A 291 0.10 1.43 -13.56
C GLY A 291 -0.42 2.05 -12.27
N PHE A 292 0.05 3.25 -11.90
CA PHE A 292 -0.46 4.00 -10.75
C PHE A 292 -1.48 5.00 -11.23
N PHE A 293 -2.77 4.68 -11.06
CA PHE A 293 -3.86 5.53 -11.52
C PHE A 293 -4.31 6.46 -10.41
N LEU A 294 -4.27 7.78 -10.64
CA LEU A 294 -4.89 8.73 -9.70
C LEU A 294 -6.35 8.34 -9.55
N GLY A 295 -6.79 8.12 -8.30
CA GLY A 295 -8.05 7.48 -7.95
C GLY A 295 -9.11 7.73 -9.02
N SER A 296 -9.42 6.68 -9.80
CA SER A 296 -10.44 6.74 -10.84
C SER A 296 -11.79 6.73 -10.15
N PHE A 297 -12.05 7.77 -9.37
CA PHE A 297 -13.35 8.06 -8.85
C PHE A 297 -14.21 8.14 -10.09
N ASN A 298 -15.24 7.29 -10.12
CA ASN A 298 -16.38 7.47 -10.99
C ASN A 298 -16.92 8.87 -10.67
N THR A 299 -16.28 9.88 -11.25
CA THR A 299 -16.93 11.09 -11.67
C THR A 299 -18.12 10.51 -12.39
N THR A 300 -19.30 10.68 -11.80
CA THR A 300 -20.54 10.50 -12.53
C THR A 300 -20.43 11.53 -13.62
N VAL A 301 -19.76 11.15 -14.71
CA VAL A 301 -19.65 11.92 -15.91
C VAL A 301 -21.09 11.96 -16.35
N GLU A 302 -21.78 13.05 -16.02
CA GLU A 302 -22.88 13.51 -16.85
C GLU A 302 -22.29 13.51 -18.25
N VAL A 303 -22.67 12.47 -19.00
CA VAL A 303 -22.22 12.20 -20.35
C VAL A 303 -22.69 13.38 -21.18
N THR A 304 -21.87 14.43 -21.21
CA THR A 304 -21.90 15.41 -22.28
C THR A 304 -21.14 14.74 -23.42
N ALA A 305 -21.86 13.84 -24.10
CA ALA A 305 -21.36 13.02 -25.19
C ALA A 305 -20.68 13.89 -26.26
N SER A 306 -19.39 13.68 -26.50
CA SER A 306 -18.86 13.64 -27.88
C SER A 306 -17.36 13.37 -28.02
N LYS A 307 -16.51 13.61 -27.01
CA LYS A 307 -15.04 13.55 -27.25
C LYS A 307 -14.25 12.51 -26.44
N THR A 308 -14.69 12.16 -25.24
CA THR A 308 -13.90 11.28 -24.35
C THR A 308 -14.08 9.80 -24.66
N VAL A 309 -15.26 9.38 -25.12
CA VAL A 309 -15.57 7.98 -25.50
C VAL A 309 -14.69 7.49 -26.66
N ALA A 310 -14.36 8.37 -27.60
CA ALA A 310 -13.48 8.02 -28.72
C ALA A 310 -12.06 7.69 -28.23
N THR A 311 -11.58 8.38 -27.19
CA THR A 311 -10.21 8.18 -26.68
C THR A 311 -10.10 6.89 -25.90
N VAL A 312 -11.06 6.61 -25.00
CA VAL A 312 -11.09 5.34 -24.23
C VAL A 312 -11.30 4.14 -25.14
N ALA A 313 -12.19 4.23 -26.13
CA ALA A 313 -12.37 3.16 -27.10
C ALA A 313 -11.08 2.89 -27.90
N THR A 314 -10.34 3.94 -28.27
CA THR A 314 -9.06 3.78 -28.99
C THR A 314 -8.00 3.08 -28.14
N VAL A 315 -7.92 3.40 -26.85
CA VAL A 315 -6.96 2.76 -25.92
C VAL A 315 -7.30 1.30 -25.68
N VAL A 316 -8.59 0.98 -25.44
CA VAL A 316 -9.03 -0.40 -25.23
C VAL A 316 -8.84 -1.23 -26.50
N THR A 317 -9.13 -0.69 -27.68
CA THR A 317 -8.87 -1.40 -28.95
C THR A 317 -7.38 -1.64 -29.16
N ALA A 318 -6.52 -0.67 -28.87
CA ALA A 318 -5.07 -0.86 -28.99
C ALA A 318 -4.53 -1.98 -28.07
N ALA A 319 -5.02 -2.04 -26.82
CA ALA A 319 -4.62 -3.10 -25.89
C ALA A 319 -5.13 -4.48 -26.32
N ILE A 320 -6.35 -4.56 -26.88
CA ILE A 320 -6.88 -5.82 -27.45
C ILE A 320 -6.05 -6.26 -28.66
N ASP A 321 -5.71 -5.34 -29.55
CA ASP A 321 -4.91 -5.63 -30.75
C ASP A 321 -3.51 -6.14 -30.35
N GLU A 322 -2.89 -5.57 -29.30
CA GLU A 322 -1.59 -6.02 -28.79
C GLU A 322 -1.67 -7.44 -28.19
N ILE A 323 -2.73 -7.75 -27.46
CA ILE A 323 -2.96 -9.11 -26.91
C ILE A 323 -3.23 -10.12 -28.02
N GLU A 324 -4.00 -9.76 -29.05
CA GLU A 324 -4.25 -10.63 -30.20
C GLU A 324 -2.97 -10.85 -31.01
N GLU A 325 -2.16 -9.82 -31.20
CA GLU A 325 -0.84 -9.93 -31.84
C GLU A 325 0.07 -10.85 -31.03
N PHE A 326 0.18 -10.65 -29.71
CA PHE A 326 0.93 -11.53 -28.81
C PHE A 326 0.45 -12.98 -28.93
N LYS A 327 -0.86 -13.25 -28.81
CA LYS A 327 -1.43 -14.61 -28.91
C LYS A 327 -1.23 -15.21 -30.31
N SER A 328 -1.15 -14.39 -31.36
CA SER A 328 -0.87 -14.87 -32.72
C SER A 328 0.60 -15.29 -32.90
N VAL A 329 1.53 -14.57 -32.28
CA VAL A 329 2.97 -14.83 -32.35
C VAL A 329 3.36 -15.95 -31.37
N CYS A 330 2.72 -15.96 -30.20
CA CYS A 330 3.05 -16.81 -29.04
C CYS A 330 1.83 -17.62 -28.62
N ASN A 331 1.67 -18.76 -29.27
CA ASN A 331 0.74 -19.81 -28.85
C ASN A 331 1.42 -21.17 -28.94
N ALA A 332 0.81 -22.20 -28.36
CA ALA A 332 1.35 -23.56 -28.32
C ALA A 332 1.78 -24.12 -29.69
N HIS A 333 1.19 -23.65 -30.80
CA HIS A 333 1.52 -24.12 -32.14
C HIS A 333 2.66 -23.35 -32.82
N THR A 334 2.87 -22.10 -32.44
CA THR A 334 3.82 -21.18 -33.08
C THR A 334 5.05 -20.90 -32.22
N LEU A 335 4.98 -21.19 -30.91
CA LEU A 335 6.02 -20.92 -29.92
C LEU A 335 7.42 -21.41 -30.36
N GLN A 336 7.50 -22.58 -30.97
CA GLN A 336 8.79 -23.12 -31.42
C GLN A 336 9.34 -22.42 -32.67
N GLN A 337 8.47 -21.95 -33.57
CA GLN A 337 8.87 -21.23 -34.78
C GLN A 337 9.23 -19.77 -34.45
N ASN A 338 8.58 -19.21 -33.45
CA ASN A 338 8.73 -17.83 -33.01
C ASN A 338 9.45 -17.74 -31.65
N TRP A 339 10.29 -18.71 -31.31
CA TRP A 339 10.86 -18.84 -29.97
C TRP A 339 11.57 -17.58 -29.48
N ASP A 340 12.44 -17.01 -30.31
CA ASP A 340 13.19 -15.81 -29.94
C ASP A 340 12.27 -14.59 -29.80
N THR A 341 11.31 -14.41 -30.72
CA THR A 341 10.30 -13.34 -30.65
C THR A 341 9.43 -13.47 -29.39
N CYS A 342 8.95 -14.67 -29.09
CA CYS A 342 8.16 -14.92 -27.90
C CYS A 342 8.96 -14.73 -26.63
N LYS A 343 10.24 -15.10 -26.63
CA LYS A 343 11.12 -14.83 -25.50
C LYS A 343 11.32 -13.34 -25.23
N GLU A 344 11.42 -12.53 -26.28
CA GLU A 344 11.47 -11.08 -26.15
C GLU A 344 10.15 -10.51 -25.61
N LEU A 345 9.00 -10.92 -26.18
CA LEU A 345 7.68 -10.47 -25.74
C LEU A 345 7.35 -10.92 -24.30
N CYS A 346 7.75 -12.14 -23.92
CA CYS A 346 7.53 -12.69 -22.59
C CYS A 346 8.48 -12.14 -21.53
N PHE A 347 9.47 -11.31 -21.89
CA PHE A 347 10.42 -10.76 -20.94
C PHE A 347 9.78 -9.80 -19.93
N GLN A 348 8.77 -9.04 -20.34
CA GLN A 348 8.05 -8.12 -19.46
C GLN A 348 7.17 -8.83 -18.44
N TYR A 349 6.74 -10.07 -18.76
CA TYR A 349 5.91 -10.91 -17.90
C TYR A 349 6.72 -11.95 -17.12
N GLU A 350 8.05 -11.86 -17.12
CA GLU A 350 8.92 -12.80 -16.40
C GLU A 350 8.54 -12.89 -14.92
N CYS A 351 8.13 -11.77 -14.29
CA CYS A 351 7.76 -11.78 -12.88
C CYS A 351 6.54 -12.66 -12.57
N CYS A 352 5.63 -12.87 -13.53
CA CYS A 352 4.45 -13.72 -13.33
C CYS A 352 4.83 -15.18 -13.07
N PHE A 353 5.95 -15.64 -13.66
CA PHE A 353 6.30 -17.06 -13.73
C PHE A 353 7.57 -17.40 -12.92
N ARG A 354 8.01 -16.49 -12.04
CA ARG A 354 9.10 -16.77 -11.11
C ARG A 354 8.56 -17.54 -9.90
N SER A 355 9.34 -18.52 -9.44
CA SER A 355 9.01 -19.29 -8.24
C SER A 355 9.15 -18.48 -6.94
N GLU A 356 9.94 -17.41 -6.96
CA GLU A 356 10.19 -16.52 -5.82
C GLU A 356 9.88 -15.09 -6.26
N PHE A 357 9.18 -14.33 -5.42
CA PHE A 357 8.75 -12.95 -5.70
C PHE A 357 7.92 -12.84 -7.00
N SER A 358 6.99 -13.78 -7.18
CA SER A 358 6.04 -13.69 -8.28
C SER A 358 5.20 -12.43 -8.15
N CYS A 359 4.95 -11.74 -9.26
CA CYS A 359 4.00 -10.64 -9.33
C CYS A 359 2.58 -11.12 -9.67
N TYR A 360 2.36 -12.44 -9.76
CA TYR A 360 1.10 -13.02 -10.22
C TYR A 360 -0.11 -12.56 -9.40
N GLU A 361 -0.01 -12.55 -8.07
CA GLU A 361 -1.12 -12.09 -7.20
C GLU A 361 -1.52 -10.63 -7.45
N ILE A 362 -0.58 -9.79 -7.88
CA ILE A 362 -0.83 -8.36 -8.13
C ILE A 362 -1.34 -8.12 -9.56
N HIS A 363 -1.00 -9.01 -10.49
CA HIS A 363 -1.23 -8.84 -11.93
C HIS A 363 -1.91 -10.05 -12.57
N GLU A 364 -2.79 -10.74 -11.84
CA GLU A 364 -3.40 -12.02 -12.22
C GLU A 364 -3.92 -12.01 -13.66
N LEU A 365 -4.76 -11.03 -14.01
CA LEU A 365 -5.35 -10.91 -15.35
C LEU A 365 -4.30 -10.80 -16.46
N ILE A 366 -3.26 -10.01 -16.24
CA ILE A 366 -2.18 -9.83 -17.21
C ILE A 366 -1.34 -11.10 -17.29
N CYS A 367 -1.02 -11.71 -16.15
CA CYS A 367 -0.25 -12.93 -16.11
C CYS A 367 -0.98 -14.10 -16.79
N ASP A 368 -2.30 -14.19 -16.64
CA ASP A 368 -3.14 -15.19 -17.30
C ASP A 368 -3.17 -15.03 -18.81
N ASP A 369 -3.31 -13.80 -19.31
CA ASP A 369 -3.27 -13.55 -20.75
C ASP A 369 -1.92 -13.92 -21.39
N HIS A 370 -0.87 -14.04 -20.57
CA HIS A 370 0.50 -14.34 -20.99
C HIS A 370 1.00 -15.69 -20.47
N TYR A 371 0.10 -16.61 -20.07
CA TYR A 371 0.46 -17.91 -19.49
C TYR A 371 1.44 -18.74 -20.35
N ILE A 372 1.42 -18.56 -21.68
CA ILE A 372 2.33 -19.25 -22.61
C ILE A 372 3.81 -18.93 -22.33
N CYS A 373 4.09 -17.81 -21.67
CA CYS A 373 5.43 -17.43 -21.24
C CYS A 373 5.98 -18.34 -20.13
N GLU A 374 5.13 -19.05 -19.39
CA GLU A 374 5.57 -20.03 -18.38
C GLU A 374 6.48 -21.10 -19.01
N GLU A 375 6.18 -21.56 -20.22
CA GLU A 375 6.98 -22.55 -20.96
C GLU A 375 8.43 -22.08 -21.21
N LEU A 376 8.68 -20.76 -21.17
CA LEU A 376 10.01 -20.18 -21.35
C LEU A 376 10.80 -20.07 -20.04
N TYR A 377 10.10 -20.03 -18.90
CA TYR A 377 10.66 -19.82 -17.56
C TYR A 377 10.54 -21.03 -16.64
N ALA A 378 9.78 -22.04 -17.03
CA ALA A 378 9.68 -23.32 -16.35
C ALA A 378 11.10 -23.89 -16.20
N LYS A 379 11.60 -23.84 -14.95
CA LYS A 379 12.92 -24.36 -14.57
C LYS A 379 12.91 -25.88 -14.72
N ASP A 380 13.18 -26.36 -15.93
CA ASP A 380 13.77 -27.68 -16.06
C ASP A 380 15.13 -27.65 -15.37
N GLY A 381 15.26 -28.42 -14.28
CA GLY A 381 16.43 -28.53 -13.42
C GLY A 381 17.70 -29.10 -14.07
N SER A 382 17.99 -28.77 -15.32
CA SER A 382 19.32 -28.92 -15.90
C SER A 382 19.56 -27.80 -16.90
N ALA A 383 20.52 -26.92 -16.60
CA ALA A 383 21.03 -25.93 -17.52
C ALA A 383 21.43 -26.59 -18.85
N LYS A 384 20.61 -26.40 -19.89
CA LYS A 384 21.00 -26.65 -21.28
C LYS A 384 20.89 -25.35 -22.06
N SER A 385 22.07 -24.95 -22.54
CA SER A 385 22.42 -24.08 -23.67
C SER A 385 21.31 -23.32 -24.40
N ASN A 386 21.62 -22.06 -24.75
CA ASN A 386 20.90 -21.07 -25.57
C ASN A 386 20.54 -21.51 -27.01
N THR A 387 19.99 -22.71 -27.18
CA THR A 387 19.62 -23.27 -28.47
C THR A 387 18.17 -23.70 -28.39
N ALA A 388 17.34 -23.19 -29.30
CA ALA A 388 15.94 -23.58 -29.43
C ALA A 388 15.81 -25.11 -29.37
N PRO A 389 14.86 -25.66 -28.61
CA PRO A 389 14.71 -27.10 -28.48
C PRO A 389 14.42 -27.71 -29.85
N THR A 390 15.31 -28.54 -30.37
CA THR A 390 15.07 -29.35 -31.57
C THR A 390 14.09 -30.47 -31.22
N PHE A 391 12.84 -30.36 -31.67
CA PHE A 391 11.90 -31.47 -31.64
C PHE A 391 12.08 -32.34 -32.88
N ASP A 392 12.65 -33.53 -32.70
CA ASP A 392 12.61 -34.57 -33.72
C ASP A 392 11.21 -35.19 -33.80
N SER A 393 10.75 -35.42 -35.03
CA SER A 393 9.44 -35.98 -35.37
C SER A 393 9.18 -37.36 -34.75
N VAL A 394 8.11 -37.44 -33.98
CA VAL A 394 7.26 -38.61 -33.67
C VAL A 394 7.96 -39.99 -33.59
N SER A 395 8.25 -40.41 -32.36
CA SER A 395 7.91 -41.76 -31.90
C SER A 395 7.43 -41.68 -30.45
N THR A 396 6.27 -42.28 -30.20
CA THR A 396 5.51 -42.38 -28.95
C THR A 396 6.38 -42.53 -27.69
N SER A 397 6.36 -41.52 -26.81
CA SER A 397 6.83 -41.59 -25.43
C SER A 397 5.65 -41.37 -24.47
N THR A 398 4.86 -42.42 -24.29
CA THR A 398 3.70 -42.49 -23.38
C THR A 398 4.11 -42.72 -21.91
N THR A 399 5.36 -42.51 -21.51
CA THR A 399 5.89 -42.96 -20.21
C THR A 399 6.19 -41.85 -19.19
N LEU A 400 6.37 -40.59 -19.60
CA LEU A 400 6.58 -39.47 -18.65
C LEU A 400 5.28 -38.74 -18.28
N ALA A 401 4.33 -38.57 -19.21
CA ALA A 401 3.03 -37.97 -18.91
C ALA A 401 2.24 -38.79 -17.87
N THR A 402 2.37 -40.12 -17.88
CA THR A 402 1.71 -40.99 -16.89
C THR A 402 2.27 -40.83 -15.48
N ALA A 403 3.53 -40.40 -15.32
CA ALA A 403 4.13 -40.20 -14.00
C ALA A 403 3.71 -38.87 -13.36
N ALA A 404 3.61 -37.79 -14.14
CA ALA A 404 3.11 -36.49 -13.68
C ALA A 404 1.60 -36.54 -13.39
N ILE A 405 0.81 -37.17 -14.26
CA ILE A 405 -0.64 -37.36 -14.04
C ILE A 405 -0.89 -38.23 -12.79
N LYS A 406 -0.10 -39.28 -12.57
CA LYS A 406 -0.25 -40.12 -11.37
C LYS A 406 0.09 -39.37 -10.08
N LYS A 407 1.08 -38.46 -10.10
CA LYS A 407 1.45 -37.65 -8.93
C LYS A 407 0.31 -36.72 -8.51
N ASN A 408 -0.41 -36.15 -9.47
CA ASN A 408 -1.57 -35.29 -9.17
C ASN A 408 -2.76 -36.10 -8.66
N VAL A 409 -2.97 -37.33 -9.14
CA VAL A 409 -4.06 -38.20 -8.67
C VAL A 409 -3.89 -38.59 -7.20
N ASP A 410 -2.68 -39.02 -6.78
CA ASP A 410 -2.43 -39.40 -5.38
C ASP A 410 -2.61 -38.19 -4.43
N GLN A 411 -2.23 -36.99 -4.88
CA GLN A 411 -2.41 -35.75 -4.12
C GLN A 411 -3.89 -35.38 -3.98
N ILE A 412 -4.65 -35.39 -5.09
CA ILE A 412 -6.10 -35.19 -5.09
C ILE A 412 -6.78 -36.19 -4.16
N GLU A 413 -6.44 -37.49 -4.23
CA GLU A 413 -7.11 -38.51 -3.41
C GLU A 413 -6.83 -38.33 -1.91
N SER A 414 -5.64 -37.85 -1.53
CA SER A 414 -5.31 -37.57 -0.13
C SER A 414 -5.94 -36.28 0.41
N GLN A 415 -5.87 -35.18 -0.33
CA GLN A 415 -6.32 -33.85 0.11
C GLN A 415 -7.82 -33.60 -0.15
N CYS A 416 -8.44 -34.36 -1.04
CA CYS A 416 -9.89 -34.33 -1.27
C CYS A 416 -10.65 -35.47 -0.57
N SER A 417 -10.01 -36.19 0.34
CA SER A 417 -10.71 -37.17 1.16
C SER A 417 -11.65 -36.47 2.16
N ASN A 418 -12.81 -37.08 2.45
CA ASN A 418 -13.73 -36.54 3.47
C ASN A 418 -13.06 -36.32 4.83
N ALA A 419 -12.09 -37.17 5.19
CA ALA A 419 -11.34 -37.00 6.44
C ALA A 419 -10.48 -35.74 6.44
N TYR A 420 -9.83 -35.42 5.32
CA TYR A 420 -9.04 -34.20 5.17
C TYR A 420 -9.95 -32.96 5.20
N ILE A 421 -11.02 -32.96 4.40
CA ILE A 421 -11.96 -31.83 4.31
C ILE A 421 -12.59 -31.51 5.67
N LEU A 422 -12.98 -32.53 6.44
CA LEU A 422 -13.53 -32.33 7.79
C LEU A 422 -12.52 -31.77 8.79
N THR A 423 -11.22 -31.93 8.54
CA THR A 423 -10.14 -31.53 9.45
C THR A 423 -9.54 -30.17 9.07
N PHE A 424 -9.41 -29.89 7.78
CA PHE A 424 -8.65 -28.76 7.25
C PHE A 424 -9.48 -27.81 6.36
N GLY A 425 -10.75 -28.13 6.09
CA GLY A 425 -11.61 -27.37 5.19
C GLY A 425 -11.50 -27.83 3.74
N SER A 426 -12.34 -27.27 2.86
CA SER A 426 -12.46 -27.68 1.45
C SER A 426 -11.60 -26.88 0.47
N GLU A 427 -10.96 -25.79 0.89
CA GLU A 427 -10.31 -24.83 -0.02
C GLU A 427 -9.13 -25.44 -0.78
N ASP A 428 -8.22 -26.17 -0.11
CA ASP A 428 -7.12 -26.89 -0.76
C ASP A 428 -7.63 -27.86 -1.83
N CYS A 429 -8.73 -28.56 -1.54
CA CYS A 429 -9.32 -29.50 -2.47
C CYS A 429 -10.03 -28.79 -3.65
N LYS A 430 -10.70 -27.66 -3.42
CA LYS A 430 -11.29 -26.85 -4.50
C LYS A 430 -10.23 -26.44 -5.51
N LEU A 431 -9.10 -25.91 -5.02
CA LEU A 431 -7.98 -25.48 -5.85
C LEU A 431 -7.45 -26.65 -6.70
N LEU A 432 -7.21 -27.81 -6.08
CA LEU A 432 -6.73 -29.01 -6.79
C LEU A 432 -7.73 -29.57 -7.81
N CYS A 433 -9.01 -29.29 -7.64
CA CYS A 433 -10.08 -29.84 -8.45
C CYS A 433 -10.65 -28.86 -9.49
N GLU A 434 -10.14 -27.63 -9.58
CA GLU A 434 -10.64 -26.60 -10.50
C GLU A 434 -10.40 -27.01 -11.97
N GLU A 435 -9.23 -27.58 -12.29
CA GLU A 435 -8.89 -28.06 -13.64
C GLU A 435 -9.81 -29.21 -14.12
N VAL A 436 -10.43 -29.95 -13.19
CA VAL A 436 -11.31 -31.09 -13.49
C VAL A 436 -12.78 -30.83 -13.14
N LYS A 437 -13.15 -29.59 -12.86
CA LYS A 437 -14.53 -29.16 -12.53
C LYS A 437 -15.54 -29.57 -13.60
N CYS A 438 -15.13 -29.61 -14.86
CA CYS A 438 -15.94 -30.08 -15.98
C CYS A 438 -16.35 -31.56 -15.89
N CYS A 439 -15.67 -32.39 -15.09
CA CYS A 439 -16.07 -33.77 -14.84
C CYS A 439 -17.34 -33.88 -13.99
N PHE A 440 -17.70 -32.83 -13.25
CA PHE A 440 -18.78 -32.83 -12.27
C PHE A 440 -19.93 -31.88 -12.64
N ASN A 441 -19.72 -30.92 -13.55
CA ASN A 441 -20.76 -30.02 -14.05
C ASN A 441 -20.89 -30.05 -15.58
N PHE A 442 -21.80 -30.89 -16.08
CA PHE A 442 -22.01 -31.12 -17.50
C PHE A 442 -22.69 -29.97 -18.26
N ALA A 443 -23.23 -28.96 -17.56
CA ALA A 443 -24.03 -27.91 -18.19
C ALA A 443 -23.19 -26.81 -18.85
N LYS A 444 -21.89 -26.71 -18.53
CA LYS A 444 -21.04 -25.56 -18.92
C LYS A 444 -19.78 -25.90 -19.71
N CYS A 445 -19.53 -27.16 -20.06
CA CYS A 445 -18.29 -27.56 -20.74
C CYS A 445 -18.54 -28.17 -22.13
N THR A 446 -17.81 -27.67 -23.14
CA THR A 446 -17.85 -28.13 -24.54
C THR A 446 -16.84 -29.24 -24.85
N TYR A 447 -15.94 -29.58 -23.91
CA TYR A 447 -14.96 -30.67 -24.05
C TYR A 447 -15.34 -31.87 -23.18
N ALA A 448 -15.33 -33.06 -23.80
CA ALA A 448 -15.63 -34.33 -23.13
C ALA A 448 -14.53 -35.36 -23.43
N ASN A 449 -13.43 -35.33 -22.68
CA ASN A 449 -12.63 -36.53 -22.49
C ASN A 449 -13.08 -37.23 -21.20
N LYS A 450 -14.25 -37.88 -21.29
CA LYS A 450 -14.88 -38.62 -20.17
C LYS A 450 -13.98 -39.72 -19.56
N ALA A 451 -12.95 -40.15 -20.27
CA ALA A 451 -12.04 -41.21 -19.84
C ALA A 451 -11.16 -40.78 -18.64
N ASP A 452 -10.89 -39.48 -18.49
CA ASP A 452 -9.95 -38.98 -17.47
C ASP A 452 -10.66 -38.59 -16.15
N CYS A 453 -11.99 -38.51 -16.16
CA CYS A 453 -12.77 -38.13 -14.98
C CYS A 453 -12.81 -39.21 -13.89
N SER A 454 -12.54 -40.48 -14.23
CA SER A 454 -12.57 -41.57 -13.24
C SER A 454 -11.42 -41.52 -12.23
N SER A 455 -10.30 -40.87 -12.58
CA SER A 455 -9.13 -40.76 -11.69
C SER A 455 -9.21 -39.63 -10.68
N VAL A 456 -10.22 -38.77 -10.75
CA VAL A 456 -10.38 -37.60 -9.86
C VAL A 456 -11.65 -37.67 -9.01
N ASN A 457 -12.11 -38.89 -8.72
CA ASN A 457 -13.39 -39.12 -8.05
C ASN A 457 -13.47 -38.51 -6.62
N ALA A 458 -12.32 -38.24 -5.99
CA ALA A 458 -12.27 -37.56 -4.68
C ALA A 458 -12.75 -36.10 -4.74
N CYS A 459 -12.64 -35.43 -5.90
CA CYS A 459 -13.18 -34.08 -6.13
C CYS A 459 -14.71 -34.01 -5.99
N TYR A 460 -15.40 -35.15 -6.06
CA TYR A 460 -16.84 -35.24 -5.84
C TYR A 460 -17.25 -34.76 -4.44
N ASN A 461 -16.38 -34.92 -3.44
CA ASN A 461 -16.68 -34.52 -2.06
C ASN A 461 -16.85 -33.01 -1.90
N VAL A 462 -16.25 -32.22 -2.79
CA VAL A 462 -16.36 -30.76 -2.79
C VAL A 462 -17.53 -30.30 -3.65
N TYR A 463 -17.58 -30.73 -4.92
CA TYR A 463 -18.57 -30.21 -5.88
C TYR A 463 -20.00 -30.74 -5.71
N ASN A 464 -20.21 -31.69 -4.80
CA ASN A 464 -21.51 -32.30 -4.55
C ASN A 464 -21.99 -32.08 -3.11
N SER A 465 -21.36 -31.14 -2.40
CA SER A 465 -21.70 -30.72 -1.03
C SER A 465 -22.50 -29.40 -0.97
N ASP A 466 -22.65 -28.73 -2.12
CA ASP A 466 -23.63 -27.67 -2.39
C ASP A 466 -24.93 -28.28 -2.94
#